data_AF-A0A9Q4F2G3-F1
#
_entry.id   AF-A0A9Q4F2G3-F1
#
_cell.length_a   1.000
_cell.length_b   1.000
_cell.length_c   1.000
_cell.angle_alpha   90.00
_cell.angle_beta   90.00
_cell.angle_gamma   90.00
#
_symmetry.space_group_name_H-M   'P 1'
#
loop_
_entity.id
_entity.type
_entity.pdbx_description
1 polymer ?
#
loop_
_entity_poly.entity_id
_entity_poly.type
_entity_poly.pdbx_seq_one_letter_code
_entity_poly.pdbx_strand_id
1 'polypeptide(L)'
;MSIDYSDMKFPKARKKKKRISHPKSILNTEKGVCYLCANLYGDYRQQYTEEHHILFGSGMRTMSEAEGLKVYLCEPHHKSGKEAVHNCRKTRELLCEIAQREYEKSHTRKDWMKISKKNYLDQQELMKEPQNEKQKEGHPGFQFL
;
A
#
# COMPACT_ATOMS: atom_id res chain seq x y z
N MET A 1 -58.04 37.51 -6.87
CA MET A 1 -56.76 37.24 -7.54
C MET A 1 -56.31 35.84 -7.16
N SER A 2 -56.14 34.95 -8.14
CA SER A 2 -55.58 33.61 -7.94
C SER A 2 -54.06 33.72 -7.78
N ILE A 3 -53.52 33.18 -6.69
CA ILE A 3 -52.06 33.12 -6.49
C ILE A 3 -51.48 32.12 -7.48
N ASP A 4 -50.54 32.57 -8.32
CA ASP A 4 -49.78 31.72 -9.24
C ASP A 4 -48.61 31.09 -8.48
N TYR A 5 -48.64 29.76 -8.35
CA TYR A 5 -47.65 28.96 -7.63
C TYR A 5 -46.56 28.38 -8.55
N SER A 6 -46.57 28.69 -9.85
CA SER A 6 -45.66 28.09 -10.84
C SER A 6 -44.18 28.43 -10.61
N ASP A 7 -43.87 29.52 -9.90
CA ASP A 7 -42.50 29.97 -9.61
C ASP A 7 -41.98 29.57 -8.21
N MET A 8 -42.71 28.74 -7.46
CA MET A 8 -42.27 28.28 -6.14
C MET A 8 -41.36 27.05 -6.24
N LYS A 9 -40.06 27.22 -5.96
CA LYS A 9 -39.10 26.12 -5.85
C LYS A 9 -39.23 25.37 -4.51
N PHE A 10 -39.79 24.17 -4.55
CA PHE A 10 -39.80 23.26 -3.40
C PHE A 10 -38.40 22.67 -3.12
N PRO A 11 -37.99 22.55 -1.86
CA PRO A 11 -36.75 21.88 -1.50
C PRO A 11 -36.77 20.41 -1.95
N LYS A 12 -35.74 19.99 -2.70
CA LYS A 12 -35.63 18.63 -3.23
C LYS A 12 -35.70 17.61 -2.08
N ALA A 13 -36.45 16.53 -2.28
CA ALA A 13 -36.51 15.41 -1.35
C ALA A 13 -35.09 14.91 -1.04
N ARG A 14 -34.68 14.99 0.23
CA ARG A 14 -33.34 14.58 0.69
C ARG A 14 -33.22 13.06 0.63
N LYS A 15 -32.56 12.53 -0.39
CA LYS A 15 -32.17 11.11 -0.42
C LYS A 15 -31.07 10.88 0.62
N LYS A 16 -31.29 9.95 1.57
CA LYS A 16 -30.27 9.56 2.54
C LYS A 16 -29.13 8.85 1.78
N LYS A 17 -27.89 9.32 1.96
CA LYS A 17 -26.71 8.65 1.40
C LYS A 17 -26.53 7.30 2.08
N LYS A 18 -26.26 6.25 1.31
CA LYS A 18 -25.94 4.92 1.86
C LYS A 18 -24.64 5.01 2.65
N ARG A 19 -24.61 4.43 3.86
CA ARG A 19 -23.37 4.26 4.63
C ARG A 19 -22.56 3.15 3.98
N ILE A 20 -21.28 3.41 3.72
CA ILE A 20 -20.32 2.42 3.24
C ILE A 20 -19.54 1.95 4.47
N SER A 21 -19.45 0.63 4.67
CA SER A 21 -18.58 0.06 5.69
C SER A 21 -17.20 -0.12 5.08
N HIS A 22 -16.15 0.30 5.79
CA HIS A 22 -14.77 0.16 5.36
C HIS A 22 -14.15 -1.05 6.04
N PRO A 23 -13.45 -1.94 5.31
CA PRO A 23 -12.76 -3.07 5.91
C PRO A 23 -11.58 -2.61 6.79
N LYS A 24 -11.08 -3.57 7.57
CA LYS A 24 -9.82 -3.42 8.32
C LYS A 24 -8.64 -3.34 7.35
N SER A 25 -7.50 -2.89 7.84
CA SER A 25 -6.28 -2.92 7.04
C SER A 25 -5.89 -4.35 6.67
N ILE A 26 -5.38 -4.56 5.45
CA ILE A 26 -4.76 -5.84 5.06
C ILE A 26 -3.41 -6.05 5.75
N LEU A 27 -2.72 -4.96 6.13
CA LEU A 27 -1.45 -5.02 6.82
C LEU A 27 -1.69 -5.16 8.32
N ASN A 28 -0.83 -5.91 9.00
CA ASN A 28 -0.89 -6.05 10.44
C ASN A 28 -0.45 -4.75 11.13
N THR A 29 -1.40 -3.84 11.33
CA THR A 29 -1.18 -2.50 11.86
C THR A 29 -2.26 -2.16 12.87
N GLU A 30 -1.84 -1.56 13.97
CA GLU A 30 -2.72 -1.20 15.07
C GLU A 30 -2.53 0.26 15.44
N LYS A 31 -3.62 0.91 15.87
CA LYS A 31 -3.56 2.30 16.32
C LYS A 31 -2.68 2.37 17.57
N GLY A 32 -1.70 3.26 17.54
CA GLY A 32 -0.76 3.43 18.64
C GLY A 32 0.64 2.89 18.34
N VAL A 33 0.82 2.01 17.35
CA VAL A 33 2.14 1.51 16.97
C VAL A 33 2.42 1.89 15.53
N CYS A 34 3.54 2.58 15.31
CA CYS A 34 3.94 2.96 13.95
C CYS A 34 4.42 1.73 13.18
N TYR A 35 3.75 1.44 12.06
CA TYR A 35 4.07 0.28 11.22
C TYR A 35 5.52 0.31 10.70
N LEU A 36 6.03 1.49 10.33
CA LEU A 36 7.41 1.63 9.85
C LEU A 36 8.44 1.50 10.99
N CYS A 37 8.15 2.03 12.19
CA CYS A 37 9.03 1.84 13.34
C CYS A 37 9.18 0.36 13.70
N ALA A 38 8.07 -0.37 13.71
CA ALA A 38 8.05 -1.80 13.99
C ALA A 38 8.84 -2.60 12.93
N ASN A 39 8.61 -2.34 11.64
CA ASN A 39 9.23 -3.13 10.57
C ASN A 39 10.69 -2.76 10.28
N LEU A 40 11.09 -1.49 10.43
CA LEU A 40 12.45 -1.04 10.11
C LEU A 40 13.41 -1.14 11.29
N TYR A 41 12.93 -0.85 12.51
CA TYR A 41 13.78 -0.74 13.70
C TYR A 41 13.41 -1.71 14.81
N GLY A 42 12.33 -2.49 14.66
CA GLY A 42 11.81 -3.35 15.72
C GLY A 42 11.23 -2.56 16.90
N ASP A 43 10.85 -1.30 16.69
CA ASP A 43 10.31 -0.44 17.74
C ASP A 43 8.78 -0.51 17.76
N TYR A 44 8.25 -1.20 18.77
CA TYR A 44 6.82 -1.40 19.03
C TYR A 44 6.26 -0.46 20.11
N ARG A 45 6.97 0.61 20.46
CA ARG A 45 6.50 1.58 21.46
C ARG A 45 5.17 2.20 21.06
N GLN A 46 4.32 2.36 22.06
CA GLN A 46 3.02 3.00 21.89
C GLN A 46 3.18 4.52 21.84
N GLN A 47 2.65 5.13 20.78
CA GLN A 47 2.79 6.55 20.45
C GLN A 47 1.59 7.04 19.64
N TYR A 48 1.48 8.35 19.42
CA TYR A 48 0.43 8.88 18.54
C TYR A 48 0.68 8.45 17.08
N THR A 49 -0.35 7.91 16.44
CA THR A 49 -0.31 7.45 15.06
C THR A 49 -1.47 8.00 14.25
N GLU A 50 -1.20 8.32 13.00
CA GLU A 50 -2.17 8.77 12.01
C GLU A 50 -2.40 7.67 10.96
N GLU A 51 -3.63 7.57 10.46
CA GLU A 51 -3.95 6.65 9.38
C GLU A 51 -3.42 7.22 8.05
N HIS A 52 -2.70 6.38 7.32
CA HIS A 52 -2.11 6.69 6.03
C HIS A 52 -2.62 5.71 4.97
N HIS A 53 -3.17 6.24 3.87
CA HIS A 53 -3.56 5.45 2.69
C HIS A 53 -2.33 5.16 1.83
N ILE A 54 -2.08 3.88 1.55
CA ILE A 54 -0.84 3.43 0.91
C ILE A 54 -0.78 3.86 -0.56
N LEU A 55 -1.91 3.77 -1.29
CA LEU A 55 -1.96 4.22 -2.67
C LEU A 55 -2.07 5.75 -2.74
N PHE A 56 -1.10 6.37 -3.42
CA PHE A 56 -1.04 7.81 -3.61
C PHE A 56 -1.65 8.21 -4.96
N GLY A 57 -2.22 9.42 -5.02
CA GLY A 57 -2.77 10.01 -6.23
C GLY A 57 -4.24 10.37 -6.11
N SER A 58 -4.71 11.19 -7.05
CA SER A 58 -6.11 11.63 -7.10
C SER A 58 -7.03 10.42 -7.28
N GLY A 59 -8.03 10.30 -6.40
CA GLY A 59 -9.01 9.20 -6.40
C GLY A 59 -8.54 7.90 -5.74
N MET A 60 -7.26 7.75 -5.39
CA MET A 60 -6.73 6.51 -4.80
C MET A 60 -7.07 6.30 -3.33
N ARG A 61 -7.51 7.36 -2.65
CA ARG A 61 -7.99 7.28 -1.25
C ARG A 61 -9.19 6.35 -1.13
N THR A 62 -10.21 6.52 -1.99
CA THR A 62 -11.43 5.70 -1.96
C THR A 62 -11.11 4.23 -2.23
N MET A 63 -10.19 3.96 -3.16
CA MET A 63 -9.73 2.60 -3.45
C MET A 63 -8.99 2.00 -2.26
N SER A 64 -8.10 2.77 -1.62
CA SER A 64 -7.38 2.33 -0.43
C SER A 64 -8.32 2.06 0.75
N GLU A 65 -9.35 2.90 0.92
CA GLU A 65 -10.38 2.70 1.94
C GLU A 65 -11.26 1.48 1.66
N ALA A 66 -11.55 1.18 0.38
CA ALA A 66 -12.38 0.04 -0.03
C ALA A 66 -11.63 -1.30 0.09
N GLU A 67 -10.34 -1.33 -0.24
CA GLU A 67 -9.50 -2.53 -0.22
C GLU A 67 -8.75 -2.74 1.11
N GLY A 68 -8.83 -1.79 2.05
CA GLY A 68 -8.09 -1.86 3.32
C GLY A 68 -6.59 -1.58 3.16
N LEU A 69 -6.16 -0.84 2.15
CA LEU A 69 -4.77 -0.46 1.91
C LEU A 69 -4.36 0.76 2.73
N LYS A 70 -4.32 0.59 4.05
CA LYS A 70 -4.04 1.67 5.01
C LYS A 70 -3.11 1.23 6.14
N VAL A 71 -2.32 2.13 6.69
CA VAL A 71 -1.39 1.84 7.80
C VAL A 71 -1.40 2.95 8.84
N TYR A 72 -1.11 2.60 10.09
CA TYR A 72 -0.89 3.58 11.14
C TYR A 72 0.59 3.96 11.22
N LEU A 73 0.89 5.26 11.10
CA LEU A 73 2.24 5.80 11.12
C LEU A 73 2.36 6.92 12.16
N CYS A 74 3.49 6.99 12.86
CA CYS A 74 3.79 8.15 13.70
C CYS A 74 4.06 9.38 12.84
N GLU A 75 3.94 10.58 13.41
CA GLU A 75 4.14 11.84 12.70
C GLU A 75 5.48 11.93 11.94
N PRO A 76 6.63 11.51 12.52
CA PRO A 76 7.91 11.49 11.79
C PRO A 76 7.90 10.61 10.55
N HIS A 77 7.22 9.46 10.58
CA HIS A 77 7.14 8.55 9.43
C HIS A 77 5.95 8.86 8.50
N HIS A 78 5.00 9.67 8.94
CA HIS A 78 3.89 10.09 8.11
C HIS A 78 4.24 11.35 7.32
N LYS A 79 4.59 12.44 8.01
CA LYS A 79 4.59 13.80 7.45
C LYS A 79 5.95 14.50 7.47
N SER A 80 6.67 14.48 8.59
CA SER A 80 7.73 15.48 8.85
C SER A 80 9.16 14.95 8.82
N GLY A 81 9.38 13.65 9.06
CA GLY A 81 10.71 13.06 9.09
C GLY A 81 11.35 12.87 7.71
N LYS A 82 12.65 12.55 7.72
CA LYS A 82 13.43 12.25 6.50
C LYS A 82 12.92 11.00 5.79
N GLU A 83 12.46 10.01 6.56
CA GLU A 83 11.87 8.76 6.05
C GLU A 83 10.34 8.83 5.97
N ALA A 84 9.74 10.01 6.13
CA ALA A 84 8.30 10.17 6.03
C ALA A 84 7.78 9.74 4.66
N VAL A 85 6.66 9.04 4.60
CA VAL A 85 6.05 8.56 3.34
C VAL A 85 5.65 9.68 2.37
N HIS A 86 5.35 10.87 2.90
CA HIS A 86 5.08 12.05 2.09
C HIS A 86 6.36 12.70 1.54
N ASN A 87 7.51 12.52 2.20
CA ASN A 87 8.79 13.15 1.83
C ASN A 87 9.75 12.20 1.08
N CYS A 88 9.73 10.91 1.41
CA CYS A 88 10.66 9.91 0.92
C CYS A 88 9.99 8.96 -0.06
N ARG A 89 10.42 9.04 -1.33
CA ARG A 89 9.95 8.13 -2.39
C ARG A 89 10.26 6.67 -2.05
N LYS A 90 11.45 6.38 -1.50
CA LYS A 90 11.85 5.01 -1.15
C LYS A 90 10.89 4.40 -0.12
N THR A 91 10.57 5.12 0.95
CA THR A 91 9.61 4.65 1.97
C THR A 91 8.22 4.41 1.38
N ARG A 92 7.78 5.31 0.50
CA ARG A 92 6.48 5.17 -0.19
C ARG A 92 6.44 3.93 -1.07
N GLU A 93 7.46 3.72 -1.90
CA GLU A 93 7.56 2.55 -2.77
C GLU A 93 7.68 1.25 -1.95
N LEU A 94 8.42 1.27 -0.84
CA LEU A 94 8.50 0.15 0.11
C LEU A 94 7.11 -0.22 0.67
N LEU A 95 6.31 0.75 1.12
CA LEU A 95 4.95 0.46 1.61
C LEU A 95 4.06 -0.11 0.51
N CYS A 96 4.14 0.41 -0.71
CA CYS A 96 3.40 -0.15 -1.84
C CYS A 96 3.83 -1.59 -2.15
N GLU A 97 5.13 -1.89 -2.07
CA GLU A 97 5.67 -3.24 -2.28
C GLU A 97 5.16 -4.22 -1.23
N ILE A 98 5.24 -3.85 0.06
CA ILE A 98 4.72 -4.65 1.17
C ILE A 98 3.22 -4.88 1.00
N ALA A 99 2.47 -3.83 0.67
CA ALA A 99 1.03 -3.91 0.46
C ALA A 99 0.68 -4.82 -0.72
N GLN A 100 1.41 -4.74 -1.83
CA GLN A 100 1.20 -5.60 -2.97
C GLN A 100 1.46 -7.07 -2.61
N ARG A 101 2.57 -7.35 -1.90
CA ARG A 101 2.91 -8.70 -1.45
C ARG A 101 1.81 -9.29 -0.57
N GLU A 102 1.23 -8.49 0.34
CA GLU A 102 0.14 -8.95 1.19
C GLU A 102 -1.17 -9.13 0.42
N TYR A 103 -1.48 -8.20 -0.49
CA TYR A 103 -2.68 -8.25 -1.32
C TYR A 103 -2.70 -9.50 -2.21
N GLU A 104 -1.57 -9.84 -2.82
CA GLU A 104 -1.43 -10.99 -3.71
C GLU A 104 -1.52 -12.36 -3.02
N LYS A 105 -1.54 -12.41 -1.67
CA LYS A 105 -1.84 -13.67 -0.96
C LYS A 105 -3.29 -14.11 -1.12
N SER A 106 -4.20 -13.16 -1.34
CA SER A 106 -5.64 -13.42 -1.50
C SER A 106 -6.20 -12.99 -2.86
N HIS A 107 -5.49 -12.12 -3.58
CA HIS A 107 -5.91 -11.57 -4.88
C HIS A 107 -4.86 -11.83 -5.96
N THR A 108 -5.20 -11.57 -7.22
CA THR A 108 -4.24 -11.74 -8.32
C THR A 108 -3.46 -10.46 -8.60
N ARG A 109 -2.27 -10.59 -9.21
CA ARG A 109 -1.49 -9.47 -9.79
C ARG A 109 -2.36 -8.60 -10.71
N LYS A 110 -3.27 -9.20 -11.49
CA LYS A 110 -4.16 -8.46 -12.39
C LYS A 110 -5.11 -7.55 -11.61
N ASP A 111 -5.60 -7.98 -10.45
CA ASP A 111 -6.47 -7.17 -9.60
C ASP A 111 -5.69 -6.03 -8.94
N TRP A 112 -4.47 -6.29 -8.46
CA TRP A 112 -3.57 -5.24 -8.00
C TRP A 112 -3.37 -4.16 -9.07
N MET A 113 -3.08 -4.56 -10.31
CA MET A 113 -2.85 -3.61 -11.40
C MET A 113 -4.09 -2.77 -11.74
N LYS A 114 -5.31 -3.30 -11.55
CA LYS A 114 -6.54 -2.50 -11.73
C LYS A 114 -6.63 -1.36 -10.72
N ILE A 115 -6.19 -1.58 -9.49
CA ILE A 115 -6.32 -0.60 -8.40
C ILE A 115 -5.11 0.35 -8.31
N SER A 116 -3.89 -0.18 -8.33
CA SER A 116 -2.66 0.58 -8.09
C SER A 116 -2.06 1.17 -9.36
N LYS A 117 -2.40 0.58 -10.52
CA LYS A 117 -1.86 0.91 -11.86
C LYS A 117 -0.35 0.76 -12.01
N LYS A 118 0.34 0.20 -11.00
CA LYS A 118 1.80 0.02 -10.98
C LYS A 118 2.16 -1.27 -10.26
N ASN A 119 3.06 -2.04 -10.86
CA ASN A 119 3.66 -3.20 -10.22
C ASN A 119 4.91 -2.76 -9.44
N TYR A 120 4.98 -3.08 -8.16
CA TYR A 120 6.08 -2.74 -7.26
C TYR A 120 6.99 -3.94 -6.97
N LEU A 121 6.61 -5.18 -7.34
CA LEU A 121 7.48 -6.36 -7.15
C LEU A 121 8.50 -6.57 -8.29
N ASP A 122 8.26 -6.01 -9.49
CA ASP A 122 9.11 -6.25 -10.67
C ASP A 122 10.55 -5.70 -10.52
N GLN A 123 10.76 -4.71 -9.66
CA GLN A 123 12.10 -4.15 -9.42
C GLN A 123 13.04 -5.14 -8.72
N GLN A 124 12.52 -6.16 -8.04
CA GLN A 124 13.32 -7.20 -7.39
C GLN A 124 13.65 -8.36 -8.33
N GLU A 125 12.87 -8.59 -9.38
CA GLU A 125 13.11 -9.68 -10.33
C GLU A 125 14.25 -9.37 -11.30
N LEU A 126 14.47 -8.10 -11.65
CA LEU A 126 15.56 -7.64 -12.51
C LEU A 126 16.96 -7.74 -11.86
N MET A 127 17.05 -7.95 -10.55
CA MET A 127 18.32 -8.14 -9.82
C MET A 127 18.58 -9.61 -9.45
N LYS A 128 17.69 -10.54 -9.82
CA LYS A 128 17.97 -11.97 -9.74
C LYS A 128 18.83 -12.33 -10.95
N GLU A 129 20.14 -12.33 -10.79
CA GLU A 129 21.03 -12.95 -11.76
C GLU A 129 20.58 -14.40 -12.00
N PRO A 130 20.61 -14.91 -13.25
CA PRO A 130 20.37 -16.31 -13.51
C PRO A 130 21.53 -17.14 -12.93
N GLN A 131 21.36 -17.65 -11.71
CA GLN A 131 22.23 -18.71 -11.19
C GLN A 131 21.78 -20.06 -11.75
N ASN A 132 22.25 -20.38 -12.96
CA ASN A 132 22.55 -21.75 -13.41
C ASN A 132 23.29 -21.60 -14.76
N GLU A 133 24.40 -22.27 -15.11
CA GLU A 133 24.78 -23.65 -14.85
C GLU A 133 26.18 -23.82 -15.48
N LYS A 134 27.20 -24.32 -14.76
CA LYS A 134 28.36 -25.05 -15.33
C LYS A 134 29.27 -25.61 -14.22
N GLN A 135 28.85 -26.75 -13.67
CA GLN A 135 29.76 -27.84 -13.33
C GLN A 135 29.50 -28.87 -14.45
N LYS A 136 30.47 -29.44 -15.15
CA LYS A 136 31.55 -30.31 -14.66
C LYS A 136 32.57 -30.45 -15.80
N GLU A 137 33.85 -30.20 -15.55
CA GLU A 137 34.93 -30.77 -16.37
C GLU A 137 35.90 -31.47 -15.43
N GLY A 138 36.04 -32.78 -15.65
CA GLY A 138 36.77 -33.70 -14.80
C GLY A 138 38.26 -33.44 -14.81
N HIS A 139 38.89 -33.64 -13.65
CA HIS A 139 40.32 -33.78 -13.48
C HIS A 139 40.80 -35.11 -14.09
N PRO A 140 41.72 -35.14 -15.07
CA PRO A 140 42.54 -36.33 -15.29
C PRO A 140 43.79 -36.27 -14.40
N GLY A 141 44.02 -37.37 -13.70
CA GLY A 141 45.04 -37.53 -12.67
C GLY A 141 46.49 -37.30 -13.14
N PHE A 142 47.27 -36.79 -12.20
CA PHE A 142 48.72 -36.76 -12.19
C PHE A 142 49.25 -38.20 -12.05
N GLN A 143 49.94 -38.72 -13.07
CA GLN A 143 50.74 -39.95 -12.97
C GLN A 143 52.21 -39.54 -12.84
N PHE A 144 52.80 -39.84 -11.68
CA PHE A 144 54.24 -39.73 -11.43
C PHE A 144 55.01 -40.78 -12.24
N LEU A 145 56.12 -40.38 -12.85
CA LEU A 145 57.33 -41.17 -13.09
C LEU A 145 58.52 -40.24 -13.34
#